data_AF-A0A7G8VGI7-F1
#
_entry.id   AF-A0A7G8VGI7-F1
#
_cell.length_a   1.000
_cell.length_b   1.000
_cell.length_c   1.000
_cell.angle_alpha   90.00
_cell.angle_beta   90.00
_cell.angle_gamma   90.00
#
_symmetry.space_group_name_H-M   'P 1'
#
loop_
_entity.id
_entity.type
_entity.pdbx_description
1 polymer ?
#
loop_
_entity_poly.entity_id
_entity_poly.type
_entity_poly.pdbx_seq_one_letter_code
_entity_poly.pdbx_strand_id
1 'polypeptide(L)'
;MTPSQFTAESLLRTYLNGRSMPKILCDAVVWAIEARLISNETPTLDETLRLDIDNHAVALPERPIVCALLRRVDEIEVTTYASARHPGHREFGTSVY
;
A
#
# COMPACT_ATOMS: atom_id res chain seq x y z
N MET A 1 -13.84 15.38 -11.62
CA MET A 1 -13.13 14.64 -12.67
C MET A 1 -13.86 14.86 -13.97
N THR A 2 -13.18 15.40 -14.99
CA THR A 2 -13.76 15.63 -16.32
C THR A 2 -13.71 14.34 -17.15
N PRO A 3 -14.57 14.18 -18.19
CA PRO A 3 -14.48 13.02 -19.08
C PRO A 3 -13.14 12.91 -19.81
N SER A 4 -12.55 14.05 -20.16
CA SER A 4 -11.23 14.17 -20.81
C SER A 4 -10.11 13.70 -19.88
N GLN A 5 -10.13 14.12 -18.61
CA GLN A 5 -9.18 13.65 -17.59
C GLN A 5 -9.27 12.13 -17.38
N PHE A 6 -10.49 11.60 -17.25
CA PHE A 6 -10.69 10.15 -17.09
C PHE A 6 -10.16 9.35 -18.29
N THR A 7 -10.36 9.87 -19.50
CA THR A 7 -9.85 9.27 -20.73
C THR A 7 -8.32 9.32 -20.76
N ALA A 8 -7.73 10.46 -20.38
CA ALA A 8 -6.28 10.63 -20.31
C ALA A 8 -5.63 9.65 -19.31
N GLU A 9 -6.20 9.52 -18.11
CA GLU A 9 -5.75 8.56 -17.09
C GLU A 9 -5.85 7.11 -17.58
N SER A 10 -6.99 6.75 -18.19
CA SER A 10 -7.21 5.40 -18.72
C SER A 10 -6.22 5.06 -19.82
N LEU A 11 -5.91 6.04 -20.68
CA LEU A 11 -4.99 5.89 -21.79
C LEU A 11 -3.54 5.75 -21.29
N LEU A 12 -3.13 6.57 -20.33
CA LEU A 12 -1.82 6.44 -19.68
C LEU A 12 -1.68 5.08 -18.98
N ARG A 13 -2.70 4.64 -18.24
CA ARG A 13 -2.69 3.35 -17.53
C ARG A 13 -2.57 2.17 -18.49
N THR A 14 -3.26 2.25 -19.63
CA THR A 14 -3.15 1.25 -20.70
C THR A 14 -1.74 1.22 -21.28
N TYR A 15 -1.12 2.38 -21.50
CA TYR A 15 0.24 2.48 -22.02
C TYR A 15 1.30 1.96 -21.04
N LEU A 16 1.17 2.28 -19.75
CA LEU A 16 2.12 1.84 -18.73
C LEU A 16 2.13 0.32 -18.56
N ASN A 17 1.01 -0.37 -18.85
CA ASN A 17 0.90 -1.84 -18.86
C ASN A 17 1.51 -2.51 -17.60
N GLY A 18 1.16 -2.01 -16.41
CA GLY A 18 1.66 -2.53 -15.13
C GLY A 18 2.98 -1.93 -14.66
N ARG A 19 3.62 -1.04 -15.44
CA ARG A 19 4.66 -0.14 -14.93
C ARG A 19 4.04 0.95 -14.07
N SER A 20 4.81 1.50 -13.15
CA SER A 20 4.42 2.67 -12.37
C SER A 20 5.36 3.84 -12.65
N MET A 21 4.88 5.02 -12.35
CA MET A 21 5.62 6.25 -12.53
C MET A 21 5.36 7.15 -11.31
N PRO A 22 6.33 7.99 -10.90
CA PRO A 22 6.12 8.95 -9.81
C PRO A 22 4.85 9.78 -10.00
N LYS A 23 4.09 9.98 -8.92
CA LYS A 23 2.77 10.64 -8.99
C LYS A 23 2.81 11.99 -9.70
N ILE A 24 3.84 12.81 -9.43
CA ILE A 24 4.02 14.12 -10.05
C ILE A 24 4.15 14.00 -11.58
N LEU A 25 4.87 12.98 -12.06
CA LEU A 25 5.01 12.71 -13.48
C LEU A 25 3.72 12.14 -14.07
N CYS A 26 3.01 11.27 -13.34
CA CYS A 26 1.67 10.82 -13.77
C CYS A 26 0.72 11.99 -13.97
N ASP A 27 0.64 12.90 -13.01
CA ASP A 27 -0.25 14.06 -13.08
C ASP A 27 0.13 14.98 -14.27
N ALA A 28 1.43 15.19 -14.50
CA ALA A 28 1.92 15.97 -15.64
C ALA A 28 1.59 15.33 -16.99
N VAL A 29 1.78 14.01 -17.12
CA VAL A 29 1.48 13.28 -18.35
C VAL A 29 -0.03 13.21 -18.60
N VAL A 30 -0.85 13.01 -17.57
CA VAL A 30 -2.32 13.07 -17.69
C VAL A 30 -2.75 14.45 -18.17
N TRP A 31 -2.16 15.52 -17.63
CA TRP A 31 -2.46 16.88 -18.09
C TRP A 31 -2.08 17.09 -19.56
N ALA A 32 -0.91 16.60 -19.99
CA ALA A 32 -0.47 16.69 -21.38
C ALA A 32 -1.40 15.92 -22.35
N ILE A 33 -1.82 14.71 -21.98
CA ILE A 33 -2.77 13.91 -22.76
C ILE A 33 -4.15 14.60 -22.80
N GLU A 34 -4.62 15.12 -21.67
CA GLU A 34 -5.89 15.84 -21.58
C GLU A 34 -5.90 17.09 -22.47
N ALA A 35 -4.86 17.92 -22.42
CA ALA A 35 -4.75 19.12 -23.25
C ALA A 35 -4.85 18.80 -24.75
N ARG A 36 -4.28 17.67 -25.18
CA ARG A 36 -4.35 17.19 -26.56
C ARG A 36 -5.70 16.63 -26.94
N LEU A 37 -6.37 15.92 -26.03
CA LEU A 37 -7.74 15.46 -26.22
C LEU A 37 -8.70 16.65 -26.42
N ILE A 38 -8.55 17.71 -25.62
CA ILE A 38 -9.33 18.93 -25.76
C ILE A 38 -9.04 19.65 -27.08
N SER A 39 -7.78 19.61 -27.53
CA SER A 39 -7.34 20.24 -28.78
C SER A 39 -7.60 19.38 -30.02
N ASN A 40 -8.18 18.19 -29.88
CA ASN A 40 -8.38 17.21 -30.96
C ASN A 40 -7.08 16.83 -31.72
N GLU A 41 -5.93 16.86 -31.03
CA GLU A 41 -4.63 16.52 -31.64
C GLU A 41 -4.48 15.01 -31.84
N THR A 42 -4.05 14.60 -33.04
CA THR A 42 -3.81 13.19 -33.40
C THR A 42 -2.38 13.00 -33.93
N PRO A 43 -1.60 12.04 -33.39
CA PRO A 43 -1.93 11.11 -32.31
C PRO A 43 -1.89 11.77 -30.92
N THR A 44 -2.80 11.38 -30.03
CA THR A 44 -2.85 11.91 -28.64
C THR A 44 -1.59 11.56 -27.84
N LEU A 45 -1.03 10.37 -28.09
CA LEU A 45 0.31 9.97 -27.67
C LEU A 45 1.26 10.01 -28.87
N ASP A 46 1.94 11.13 -29.05
CA ASP A 46 3.04 11.24 -30.01
C ASP A 46 4.28 10.48 -29.54
N GLU A 47 5.24 10.30 -30.46
CA GLU A 47 6.48 9.56 -30.20
C GLU A 47 7.31 10.16 -29.06
N THR A 48 7.36 11.49 -28.95
CA THR A 48 8.12 12.19 -27.91
C THR A 48 7.55 11.90 -26.53
N LEU A 49 6.22 12.03 -26.39
CA LEU A 49 5.56 11.76 -25.12
C LEU A 49 5.69 10.28 -24.72
N ARG A 50 5.63 9.36 -25.69
CA ARG A 50 5.88 7.94 -25.44
C ARG A 50 7.29 7.68 -24.92
N LEU A 51 8.30 8.26 -25.56
CA LEU A 51 9.69 8.14 -25.15
C LEU A 51 9.93 8.68 -23.74
N ASP A 52 9.33 9.82 -23.41
CA ASP A 52 9.41 10.42 -22.07
C ASP A 52 8.78 9.51 -21.01
N ILE A 53 7.58 8.98 -21.28
CA ILE A 53 6.93 8.01 -20.40
C ILE A 53 7.81 6.77 -20.23
N ASP A 54 8.38 6.23 -21.30
CA ASP A 54 9.21 5.03 -21.22
C ASP A 54 10.51 5.24 -20.44
N ASN A 55 11.11 6.43 -20.52
CA ASN A 55 12.30 6.79 -19.72
C ASN A 55 12.00 6.85 -18.21
N HIS A 56 10.79 7.23 -17.84
CA HIS A 56 10.39 7.44 -16.45
C HIS A 56 9.55 6.30 -15.86
N ALA A 57 9.00 5.41 -16.70
CA ALA A 57 8.23 4.27 -16.28
C ALA A 57 9.13 3.21 -15.64
N VAL A 58 8.87 2.92 -14.37
CA VAL A 58 9.59 1.90 -13.61
C VAL A 58 8.74 0.62 -13.60
N ALA A 59 9.36 -0.51 -13.95
CA ALA A 59 8.75 -1.81 -13.73
C ALA A 59 8.46 -1.96 -12.24
N LEU A 60 7.19 -2.16 -11.88
CA LEU A 60 6.85 -2.54 -10.51
C LEU A 60 7.58 -3.85 -10.21
N PRO A 61 8.29 -3.97 -9.06
CA PRO A 61 8.86 -5.24 -8.68
C PRO A 61 7.71 -6.25 -8.65
N GLU A 62 7.83 -7.30 -9.46
CA GLU A 62 6.98 -8.48 -9.36
C GLU A 62 7.05 -8.89 -7.89
N ARG A 63 5.95 -8.69 -7.17
CA ARG A 63 5.92 -8.96 -5.74
C ARG A 63 6.43 -10.39 -5.56
N PRO A 64 7.47 -10.66 -4.75
CA PRO A 64 7.62 -11.99 -4.21
C PRO A 64 6.42 -12.19 -3.31
N ILE A 65 5.35 -12.78 -3.87
CA ILE A 65 4.40 -13.53 -3.09
C ILE A 65 5.27 -14.53 -2.33
N VAL A 66 5.27 -14.47 -0.98
CA VAL A 66 5.68 -15.52 -0.02
C VAL A 66 6.39 -14.91 1.23
N CYS A 67 5.80 -15.16 2.41
CA CYS A 67 6.46 -15.34 3.73
C CYS A 67 6.69 -14.24 4.80
N ALA A 68 6.05 -13.06 4.79
CA ALA A 68 6.22 -12.12 5.92
C ALA A 68 5.12 -12.13 7.01
N LEU A 69 3.98 -12.79 6.80
CA LEU A 69 2.83 -12.73 7.75
C LEU A 69 2.62 -13.99 8.61
N LEU A 70 3.54 -14.95 8.62
CA LEU A 70 3.39 -16.20 9.41
C LEU A 70 4.22 -16.25 10.71
N ARG A 71 4.97 -15.19 11.06
CA ARG A 71 5.87 -15.23 12.23
C ARG A 71 5.66 -14.06 13.19
N ARG A 72 4.42 -13.80 13.63
CA ARG A 72 4.11 -13.13 14.92
C ARG A 72 2.66 -13.41 15.34
N VAL A 73 2.36 -14.65 15.69
CA VAL A 73 1.34 -14.95 16.71
C VAL A 73 2.05 -15.83 17.72
N ASP A 74 2.98 -15.19 18.43
CA ASP A 74 3.63 -15.74 19.62
C ASP A 74 2.66 -15.53 20.79
N GLU A 75 2.53 -16.56 21.60
CA GLU A 75 1.63 -16.74 22.72
C GLU A 75 1.40 -15.47 23.55
N ILE A 76 0.15 -15.02 23.59
CA ILE A 76 -0.37 -14.34 24.77
C ILE A 76 -1.21 -15.35 25.56
N GLU A 77 -0.54 -16.19 26.35
CA GLU A 77 -1.19 -16.88 27.47
C GLU A 77 -1.66 -15.80 28.46
N VAL A 78 -2.91 -15.38 28.29
CA VAL A 78 -3.64 -14.53 29.22
C VAL A 78 -3.86 -15.32 30.51
N THR A 79 -3.21 -14.83 31.55
CA THR A 79 -3.34 -15.20 32.96
C THR A 79 -4.80 -15.33 33.38
N THR A 80 -5.25 -16.57 33.57
CA THR A 80 -6.51 -16.88 34.25
C THR A 80 -6.17 -17.45 35.63
N TYR A 81 -6.14 -16.60 36.66
CA TYR A 81 -6.29 -17.05 38.05
C TYR A 81 -7.61 -16.50 38.59
N ALA A 82 -8.69 -17.17 38.23
CA ALA A 82 -9.88 -17.18 39.05
C ALA A 82 -9.82 -18.45 39.91
N SER A 83 -9.48 -18.32 41.19
CA SER A 83 -9.96 -19.30 42.17
C SER A 83 -10.16 -18.66 43.52
N ALA A 84 -11.25 -19.09 44.12
CA ALA A 84 -12.09 -18.35 45.03
C ALA A 84 -11.91 -18.81 46.48
N ARG A 85 -12.23 -17.91 47.42
CA ARG A 85 -12.80 -18.16 48.77
C ARG A 85 -11.91 -18.89 49.82
N HIS A 86 -11.41 -18.09 50.78
CA HIS A 86 -11.70 -18.09 52.24
C HIS A 86 -11.77 -19.42 53.04
N PRO A 87 -11.67 -19.39 54.39
CA PRO A 87 -10.60 -18.92 55.30
C PRO A 87 -10.14 -20.07 56.24
N GLY A 88 -9.06 -19.91 57.00
CA GLY A 88 -8.59 -21.00 57.88
C GLY A 88 -7.52 -20.62 58.91
N HIS A 89 -7.94 -19.87 59.92
CA HIS A 89 -7.49 -19.89 61.31
C HIS A 89 -6.51 -21.01 61.73
N ARG A 90 -5.28 -20.66 62.18
CA ARG A 90 -4.73 -21.05 63.50
C ARG A 90 -3.33 -20.48 63.76
N GLU A 91 -3.17 -19.99 64.98
CA GLU A 91 -1.96 -19.43 65.61
C GLU A 91 -0.87 -20.48 65.89
N PHE A 92 0.33 -19.98 66.21
CA PHE A 92 1.28 -20.40 67.28
C PHE A 92 2.73 -20.44 66.80
N GLY A 93 3.61 -19.75 67.52
CA GLY A 93 5.05 -20.05 67.51
C GLY A 93 5.98 -18.87 67.71
N THR A 94 6.15 -18.45 68.97
CA THR A 94 7.23 -17.58 69.47
C THR A 94 8.62 -18.19 69.27
N SER A 95 9.65 -17.36 69.06
CA SER A 95 10.84 -17.25 69.95
C SER A 95 12.13 -16.86 69.22
N VAL A 96 12.89 -16.06 69.97
CA VAL A 96 14.19 -15.40 69.77
C VAL A 96 15.33 -16.38 69.47
N TYR A 97 16.30 -15.94 68.66
CA TYR A 97 17.75 -16.05 68.94
C TYR A 97 18.48 -14.86 68.32
#